data_AF-L8MXX0-F1
#
_entry.id   AF-L8MXX0-F1
#
_cell.length_a   1.000
_cell.length_b   1.000
_cell.length_c   1.000
_cell.angle_alpha   90.00
_cell.angle_beta   90.00
_cell.angle_gamma   90.00
#
_symmetry.space_group_name_H-M   'P 1'
#
loop_
_entity.id
_entity.type
_entity.pdbx_description
1 polymer ?
#
loop_
_entity_poly.entity_id
_entity_poly.type
_entity_poly.pdbx_seq_one_letter_code
_entity_poly.pdbx_strand_id
1 'polypeptide(L)'
;MKTSHHPLDLELQFHDPEGSPITMQVIDLSADFLDEIITRCVVTFSMSPEIYQYIDTHELFNLYTDVRSQLFGGEFKPNLNIEIEAKLDPSFIFDIATKFRTIEALSEHIQSINQNHPNDILLNTESWFALNVKQLVELPPEFGEGSLKVGYSTSWAD
;
A
#
# COMPACT_ATOMS: atom_id res chain seq x y z
N MET A 1 -8.44 2.53 20.36
CA MET A 1 -8.09 2.29 18.95
C MET A 1 -7.81 0.81 18.78
N LYS A 2 -8.47 0.15 17.83
CA LYS A 2 -8.27 -1.28 17.50
C LYS A 2 -7.90 -1.37 16.03
N THR A 3 -6.83 -2.07 15.70
CA THR A 3 -6.48 -2.37 14.30
C THR A 3 -7.00 -3.75 13.94
N SER A 4 -7.63 -3.88 12.78
CA SER A 4 -8.05 -5.16 12.20
C SER A 4 -7.38 -5.35 10.85
N HIS A 5 -6.95 -6.57 10.55
CA HIS A 5 -6.30 -6.97 9.30
C HIS A 5 -7.16 -7.98 8.56
N HIS A 6 -7.11 -7.93 7.23
CA HIS A 6 -7.77 -8.86 6.35
C HIS A 6 -6.86 -9.15 5.14
N PRO A 7 -6.30 -10.37 5.06
CA PRO A 7 -5.55 -10.80 3.87
C PRO A 7 -6.49 -10.78 2.66
N LEU A 8 -6.09 -10.04 1.61
CA LEU A 8 -6.87 -9.94 0.38
C LEU A 8 -6.40 -10.94 -0.68
N ASP A 9 -5.09 -11.18 -0.76
CA ASP A 9 -4.42 -12.06 -1.73
C ASP A 9 -5.04 -12.00 -3.14
N LEU A 10 -5.12 -10.79 -3.69
CA LEU A 10 -5.71 -10.54 -5.01
C LEU A 10 -4.99 -9.47 -5.80
N GLU A 11 -5.13 -9.53 -7.12
CA GLU A 11 -4.62 -8.50 -8.02
C GLU A 11 -5.59 -7.32 -8.10
N LEU A 12 -5.13 -6.12 -7.73
CA LEU A 12 -5.83 -4.86 -7.99
C LEU A 12 -5.21 -4.14 -9.18
N GLN A 13 -6.05 -3.55 -10.01
CA GLN A 13 -5.64 -2.65 -11.08
C GLN A 13 -5.81 -1.21 -10.62
N PHE A 14 -4.69 -0.57 -10.27
CA PHE A 14 -4.65 0.86 -10.00
C PHE A 14 -4.49 1.66 -11.28
N HIS A 15 -4.79 2.95 -11.23
CA HIS A 15 -4.61 3.87 -12.35
C HIS A 15 -3.69 5.03 -11.96
N ASP A 16 -2.74 5.34 -12.84
CA ASP A 16 -1.91 6.54 -12.74
C ASP A 16 -2.75 7.80 -13.06
N PRO A 17 -2.18 9.01 -12.90
CA PRO A 17 -2.87 10.26 -13.26
C PRO A 17 -3.24 10.38 -14.75
N GLU A 18 -2.60 9.62 -15.64
CA GLU A 18 -2.91 9.57 -17.07
C GLU A 18 -4.02 8.54 -17.40
N GLY A 19 -4.44 7.73 -16.42
CA GLY A 19 -5.41 6.65 -16.56
C GLY A 19 -4.79 5.32 -17.03
N SER A 20 -3.46 5.19 -17.04
CA SER A 20 -2.76 3.95 -17.37
C SER A 20 -2.88 2.95 -16.23
N PRO A 21 -3.24 1.69 -16.52
CA PRO A 21 -3.42 0.67 -15.49
C PRO A 21 -2.08 0.12 -14.97
N ILE A 22 -2.04 -0.13 -13.66
CA ILE A 22 -0.93 -0.74 -12.93
C ILE A 22 -1.49 -1.89 -12.09
N THR A 23 -1.18 -3.12 -12.49
CA THR A 23 -1.62 -4.32 -11.75
C THR A 23 -0.62 -4.67 -10.66
N MET A 24 -1.09 -4.84 -9.42
CA MET A 24 -0.26 -5.23 -8.28
C MET A 24 -0.99 -6.24 -7.40
N GLN A 25 -0.21 -7.11 -6.74
CA GLN A 25 -0.76 -8.04 -5.75
C GLN A 25 -1.02 -7.29 -4.44
N VAL A 26 -2.25 -7.33 -3.94
CA VAL A 26 -2.59 -6.85 -2.62
C VAL A 26 -2.47 -7.99 -1.62
N ILE A 27 -1.59 -7.83 -0.65
CA ILE A 27 -1.29 -8.86 0.34
C ILE A 27 -2.11 -8.69 1.62
N ASP A 28 -2.38 -7.45 2.03
CA ASP A 28 -3.12 -7.15 3.27
C ASP A 28 -3.89 -5.84 3.13
N LEU A 29 -5.08 -5.82 3.74
CA LEU A 29 -5.85 -4.62 4.03
C LEU A 29 -6.00 -4.51 5.54
N SER A 30 -5.70 -3.35 6.10
CA SER A 30 -5.90 -3.07 7.51
C SER A 30 -6.65 -1.78 7.74
N ALA A 31 -7.38 -1.73 8.85
CA ALA A 31 -8.08 -0.52 9.27
C ALA A 31 -8.02 -0.31 10.78
N ASP A 32 -7.88 0.95 11.18
CA ASP A 32 -7.97 1.38 12.57
C ASP A 32 -9.39 1.83 12.90
N PHE A 33 -9.89 1.37 14.04
CA PHE A 33 -11.23 1.64 14.52
C PHE A 33 -11.21 2.44 15.83
N LEU A 34 -12.08 3.45 15.90
CA LEU A 34 -12.46 4.16 17.10
C LEU A 34 -13.99 4.10 17.23
N ASP A 35 -14.49 3.51 18.31
CA ASP A 35 -15.94 3.32 18.53
C ASP A 35 -16.67 2.73 17.31
N GLU A 36 -16.06 1.68 16.72
CA GLU A 36 -16.55 0.97 15.51
C GLU A 36 -16.54 1.78 14.21
N ILE A 37 -16.01 3.01 14.25
CA ILE A 37 -15.84 3.88 13.09
C ILE A 37 -14.41 3.71 12.56
N ILE A 38 -14.29 3.51 11.25
CA ILE A 38 -12.99 3.46 10.56
C ILE A 38 -12.36 4.86 10.62
N THR A 39 -11.13 4.92 11.11
CA THR A 39 -10.34 6.16 11.25
C THR A 39 -9.10 6.16 10.38
N ARG A 40 -8.65 4.98 9.97
CA ARG A 40 -7.53 4.78 9.05
C ARG A 40 -7.77 3.53 8.22
N CYS A 41 -7.35 3.58 6.96
CA CYS A 41 -7.33 2.44 6.06
C CYS A 41 -5.94 2.36 5.43
N VAL A 42 -5.33 1.18 5.43
CA VAL A 42 -4.00 0.92 4.91
C VAL A 42 -4.03 -0.34 4.06
N VAL A 43 -3.44 -0.27 2.88
CA VAL A 43 -3.24 -1.42 2.00
C VAL A 43 -1.75 -1.71 1.88
N THR A 44 -1.39 -2.99 1.87
CA THR A 44 -0.05 -3.43 1.52
C THR A 44 -0.06 -4.14 0.17
N PHE A 45 0.82 -3.69 -0.72
CA PHE A 45 1.03 -4.20 -2.06
C PHE A 45 2.34 -4.99 -2.13
N SER A 46 2.43 -5.97 -3.03
CA SER A 46 3.66 -6.62 -3.45
C SER A 46 3.78 -6.54 -4.98
N MET A 47 4.95 -6.16 -5.47
CA MET A 47 5.19 -5.93 -6.90
C MET A 47 6.62 -6.26 -7.30
N SER A 48 6.85 -6.42 -8.61
CA SER A 48 8.20 -6.60 -9.13
C SER A 48 8.99 -5.28 -9.11
N PRO A 49 10.34 -5.34 -9.15
CA PRO A 49 11.17 -4.14 -9.23
C PRO A 49 10.89 -3.25 -10.45
N GLU A 50 10.45 -3.81 -11.57
CA GLU A 50 10.10 -3.04 -12.77
C GLU A 50 8.85 -2.17 -12.54
N ILE A 51 7.81 -2.73 -11.92
CA ILE A 51 6.60 -1.98 -11.56
C ILE A 51 6.94 -0.90 -10.54
N TYR A 52 7.74 -1.25 -9.53
CA TYR A 52 8.19 -0.30 -8.54
C TYR A 52 9.00 0.85 -9.16
N GLN A 53 9.91 0.56 -10.10
CA GLN A 53 10.69 1.60 -10.78
C GLN A 53 9.79 2.60 -11.53
N TYR A 54 8.71 2.10 -12.13
CA TYR A 54 7.70 2.96 -12.76
C TYR A 54 6.98 3.83 -11.74
N ILE A 55 6.51 3.26 -10.62
CA ILE A 55 5.89 4.00 -9.49
C ILE A 55 6.85 5.08 -8.96
N ASP A 56 8.10 4.71 -8.73
CA ASP A 56 9.15 5.58 -8.20
C ASP A 56 9.45 6.76 -9.14
N THR A 57 9.57 6.48 -10.44
CA THR A 57 9.89 7.49 -11.46
C THR A 57 8.76 8.53 -11.61
N HIS A 58 7.51 8.11 -11.45
CA HIS A 58 6.33 8.96 -11.61
C HIS A 58 5.76 9.45 -10.28
N GLU A 59 6.45 9.18 -9.17
CA GLU A 59 6.05 9.56 -7.80
C GLU A 59 4.62 9.14 -7.43
N LEU A 60 4.14 8.01 -7.98
CA LEU A 60 2.80 7.48 -7.74
C LEU A 60 2.63 7.06 -6.28
N PHE A 61 1.38 7.00 -5.80
CA PHE A 61 1.08 6.79 -4.36
C PHE A 61 1.64 7.92 -3.49
N ASN A 62 1.68 9.13 -4.07
CA ASN A 62 2.32 10.30 -3.47
C ASN A 62 3.78 10.00 -3.06
N LEU A 63 4.53 9.19 -3.81
CA LEU A 63 5.88 8.78 -3.40
C LEU A 63 6.93 9.87 -3.73
N TYR A 64 6.70 11.11 -3.31
CA TYR A 64 7.59 12.23 -3.60
C TYR A 64 8.98 11.98 -3.03
N THR A 65 10.01 12.41 -3.75
CA THR A 65 11.40 12.17 -3.35
C THR A 65 11.78 12.90 -2.05
N ASP A 66 11.19 14.07 -1.79
CA ASP A 66 11.51 14.96 -0.68
C ASP A 66 10.92 14.54 0.67
N VAL A 67 9.86 13.71 0.68
CA VAL A 67 9.25 13.17 1.90
C VAL A 67 9.88 11.87 2.39
N ARG A 68 10.89 11.35 1.67
CA ARG A 68 11.52 10.06 1.97
C ARG A 68 12.55 10.18 3.08
N SER A 69 12.49 9.24 4.00
CA SER A 69 13.47 9.04 5.06
C SER A 69 13.98 7.61 5.03
N GLN A 70 15.31 7.46 4.97
CA GLN A 70 15.95 6.14 5.06
C GLN A 70 15.64 5.52 6.42
N LEU A 71 14.71 4.57 6.44
CA LEU A 71 14.32 3.85 7.65
C LEU A 71 15.04 2.50 7.75
N PHE A 72 15.34 1.88 6.61
CA PHE A 72 15.93 0.54 6.52
C PHE A 72 17.10 0.57 5.52
N GLY A 73 18.32 0.83 5.98
CA GLY A 73 19.49 0.95 5.08
C GLY A 73 19.66 -0.24 4.13
N GLY A 74 20.35 -0.01 3.01
CA GLY A 74 20.60 -1.02 1.97
C GLY A 74 19.94 -0.68 0.62
N GLU A 75 20.31 -1.43 -0.41
CA GLU A 75 19.76 -1.31 -1.77
C GLU A 75 18.79 -2.43 -2.06
N PHE A 76 17.73 -2.12 -2.82
CA PHE A 76 16.81 -3.14 -3.32
C PHE A 76 17.53 -4.10 -4.28
N LYS A 77 17.26 -5.39 -4.12
CA LYS A 77 17.72 -6.46 -4.99
C LYS A 77 16.77 -6.59 -6.19
N PRO A 78 17.29 -6.75 -7.42
CA PRO A 78 16.49 -6.75 -8.64
C PRO A 78 15.62 -8.00 -8.84
N ASN A 79 15.79 -9.04 -8.03
CA ASN A 79 15.08 -10.32 -8.19
C ASN A 79 14.11 -10.63 -7.05
N LEU A 80 13.84 -9.65 -6.19
CA LEU A 80 12.94 -9.81 -5.05
C LEU A 80 11.81 -8.79 -5.15
N ASN A 81 10.60 -9.20 -4.78
CA ASN A 81 9.46 -8.30 -4.79
C ASN A 81 9.67 -7.17 -3.78
N ILE A 82 9.13 -6.01 -4.13
CA ILE A 82 9.07 -4.84 -3.26
C ILE A 82 7.66 -4.75 -2.71
N GLU A 83 7.55 -4.36 -1.44
CA GLU A 83 6.29 -4.12 -0.76
C GLU A 83 6.12 -2.62 -0.52
N ILE A 84 4.93 -2.10 -0.82
CA ILE A 84 4.51 -0.74 -0.46
C ILE A 84 3.34 -0.87 0.50
N GLU A 85 3.47 -0.28 1.68
CA GLU A 85 2.36 -0.03 2.58
C GLU A 85 1.86 1.39 2.32
N ALA A 86 0.58 1.60 2.03
CA ALA A 86 0.01 2.91 1.76
C ALA A 86 -1.27 3.16 2.55
N LYS A 87 -1.41 4.35 3.13
CA LYS A 87 -2.66 4.81 3.77
C LYS A 87 -3.57 5.48 2.75
N LEU A 88 -4.86 5.31 2.89
CA LEU A 88 -5.83 6.06 2.09
C LEU A 88 -5.85 7.54 2.53
N ASP A 89 -6.09 8.43 1.57
CA ASP A 89 -6.34 9.85 1.86
C ASP A 89 -7.45 10.00 2.91
N PRO A 90 -7.21 10.75 4.01
CA PRO A 90 -8.23 11.07 5.01
C PRO A 90 -9.55 11.62 4.44
N SER A 91 -9.54 12.29 3.28
CA SER A 91 -10.76 12.79 2.64
C SER A 91 -11.73 11.67 2.27
N PHE A 92 -11.24 10.47 1.97
CA PHE A 92 -12.07 9.30 1.65
C PHE A 92 -12.47 8.50 2.89
N ILE A 93 -11.79 8.70 4.03
CA ILE A 93 -12.09 7.97 5.26
C ILE A 93 -13.51 8.28 5.74
N PHE A 94 -13.99 9.52 5.63
CA PHE A 94 -15.36 9.86 6.03
C PHE A 94 -16.40 9.03 5.27
N ASP A 95 -16.29 8.95 3.94
CA ASP A 95 -17.22 8.19 3.11
C ASP A 95 -17.16 6.69 3.40
N ILE A 96 -15.96 6.14 3.59
CA ILE A 96 -15.78 4.74 3.99
C ILE A 96 -16.37 4.47 5.37
N ALA A 97 -16.11 5.36 6.32
CA ALA A 97 -16.54 5.24 7.70
C ALA A 97 -18.06 5.40 7.86
N THR A 98 -18.77 6.00 6.91
CA THR A 98 -20.24 6.01 6.90
C THR A 98 -20.82 4.70 6.37
N LYS A 99 -20.17 4.08 5.38
CA LYS A 99 -20.65 2.87 4.67
C LYS A 99 -20.25 1.55 5.33
N PHE A 100 -19.06 1.48 5.91
CA PHE A 100 -18.48 0.24 6.42
C PHE A 100 -18.20 0.33 7.92
N ARG A 101 -18.37 -0.79 8.63
CA ARG A 101 -18.10 -0.92 10.08
C ARG A 101 -17.17 -2.08 10.42
N THR A 102 -16.82 -2.89 9.42
CA THR A 102 -15.94 -4.06 9.56
C THR A 102 -14.91 -4.07 8.44
N ILE A 103 -13.78 -4.72 8.69
CA ILE A 103 -12.71 -4.84 7.69
C ILE A 103 -13.14 -5.76 6.54
N GLU A 104 -13.98 -6.75 6.82
CA GLU A 104 -14.53 -7.68 5.84
C GLU A 104 -15.48 -6.98 4.86
N ALA A 105 -16.35 -6.09 5.33
CA ALA A 105 -17.24 -5.35 4.45
C ALA A 105 -16.47 -4.37 3.55
N LEU A 106 -15.39 -3.79 4.07
CA LEU A 106 -14.49 -2.94 3.28
C LEU A 106 -13.70 -3.76 2.27
N SER A 107 -13.21 -4.95 2.64
CA SER A 107 -12.46 -5.84 1.75
C SER A 107 -13.33 -6.32 0.59
N GLU A 108 -14.56 -6.75 0.86
CA GLU A 108 -15.56 -7.10 -0.16
C GLU A 108 -15.87 -5.91 -1.10
N HIS A 109 -15.92 -4.69 -0.57
CA HIS A 109 -16.14 -3.50 -1.40
C HIS A 109 -14.95 -3.24 -2.33
N ILE A 110 -13.72 -3.28 -1.83
CA ILE A 110 -12.50 -3.10 -2.64
C ILE A 110 -12.42 -4.17 -3.74
N GLN A 111 -12.79 -5.42 -3.42
CA GLN A 111 -12.90 -6.49 -4.41
C GLN A 111 -13.96 -6.18 -5.48
N SER A 112 -15.12 -5.69 -5.06
CA SER A 112 -16.23 -5.38 -5.96
C SER A 112 -15.91 -4.20 -6.90
N ILE A 113 -15.26 -3.14 -6.42
CA ILE A 113 -14.87 -2.01 -7.28
C ILE A 113 -13.85 -2.45 -8.34
N ASN A 114 -12.89 -3.30 -7.99
CA ASN A 114 -11.91 -3.83 -8.94
C ASN A 114 -12.57 -4.59 -10.10
N GLN A 115 -13.67 -5.29 -9.84
CA GLN A 115 -14.38 -6.09 -10.84
C GLN A 115 -15.42 -5.29 -11.63
N ASN A 116 -16.17 -4.41 -10.96
CA ASN A 116 -17.38 -3.79 -11.50
C ASN A 116 -17.22 -2.31 -11.84
N HIS A 117 -16.26 -1.63 -11.20
CA HIS A 117 -16.05 -0.19 -11.29
C HIS A 117 -14.54 0.15 -11.36
N PRO A 118 -13.83 -0.27 -12.42
CA PRO A 118 -12.38 -0.08 -12.52
C PRO A 118 -11.95 1.39 -12.49
N ASN A 119 -12.86 2.32 -12.80
CA ASN A 119 -12.62 3.76 -12.74
C ASN A 119 -12.98 4.39 -11.38
N ASP A 120 -13.17 3.59 -10.33
CA ASP A 120 -13.44 4.09 -8.99
C ASP A 120 -12.22 4.87 -8.46
N ILE A 121 -12.48 5.99 -7.78
CA ILE A 121 -11.42 6.87 -7.27
C ILE A 121 -10.50 6.16 -6.27
N LEU A 122 -10.98 5.14 -5.56
CA LEU A 122 -10.14 4.34 -4.66
C LEU A 122 -9.11 3.49 -5.39
N LEU A 123 -9.25 3.31 -6.71
CA LEU A 123 -8.28 2.64 -7.58
C LEU A 123 -7.32 3.63 -8.25
N ASN A 124 -7.39 4.92 -7.93
CA ASN A 124 -6.37 5.88 -8.36
C ASN A 124 -5.17 5.82 -7.41
N THR A 125 -3.96 5.80 -7.96
CA THR A 125 -2.71 5.83 -7.19
C THR A 125 -2.64 7.04 -6.25
N GLU A 126 -3.12 8.21 -6.67
CA GLU A 126 -3.11 9.45 -5.89
C GLU A 126 -4.06 9.46 -4.68
N SER A 127 -5.00 8.52 -4.61
CA SER A 127 -5.88 8.37 -3.44
C SER A 127 -5.16 7.76 -2.23
N TRP A 128 -3.90 7.35 -2.41
CA TRP A 128 -3.13 6.62 -1.43
C TRP A 128 -1.77 7.28 -1.20
N PHE A 129 -1.36 7.34 0.05
CA PHE A 129 -0.08 7.85 0.50
C PHE A 129 0.77 6.68 0.97
N ALA A 130 1.79 6.32 0.18
CA ALA A 130 2.79 5.36 0.58
C ALA A 130 3.37 5.77 1.93
N LEU A 131 3.56 4.83 2.85
CA LEU A 131 4.10 4.98 4.20
C LEU A 131 5.48 4.35 4.31
N ASN A 132 5.59 3.13 3.80
CA ASN A 132 6.81 2.33 3.84
C ASN A 132 6.97 1.62 2.50
N VAL A 133 8.19 1.68 1.96
CA VAL A 133 8.62 0.87 0.82
C VAL A 133 9.72 -0.04 1.33
N LYS A 134 9.51 -1.35 1.26
CA LYS A 134 10.41 -2.32 1.86
C LYS A 134 10.58 -3.55 0.99
N GLN A 135 11.69 -4.24 1.16
CA GLN A 135 11.96 -5.54 0.57
C GLN A 135 12.53 -6.46 1.66
N LEU A 136 12.12 -7.72 1.65
CA LEU A 136 12.66 -8.74 2.53
C LEU A 136 13.86 -9.40 1.84
N VAL A 137 15.05 -9.26 2.40
CA VAL A 137 16.31 -9.80 1.86
C VAL A 137 16.88 -10.80 2.86
N GLU A 138 17.37 -11.95 2.39
CA GLU A 138 18.04 -12.91 3.27
C GLU A 138 19.27 -12.30 3.95
N LEU A 139 19.50 -12.70 5.20
CA LEU A 139 20.72 -12.33 5.91
C LEU A 139 21.93 -12.93 5.21
N PRO A 140 23.04 -12.17 5.11
CA PRO A 140 24.31 -12.75 4.69
C PRO A 140 24.68 -13.94 5.61
N PRO A 141 25.26 -15.03 5.08
CA PRO A 141 25.55 -16.24 5.86
C PRO A 141 26.35 -16.01 7.14
N GLU A 142 27.20 -14.98 7.18
CA GLU A 142 27.98 -14.57 8.34
C GLU A 142 27.13 -14.09 9.54
N PHE A 143 25.86 -13.74 9.33
CA PHE A 143 24.92 -13.33 10.36
C PHE A 143 23.91 -14.42 10.74
N GLY A 144 24.03 -15.63 10.16
CA GLY A 144 23.14 -16.76 10.39
C GLY A 144 21.90 -16.76 9.50
N GLU A 145 20.93 -17.62 9.83
CA GLU A 145 19.66 -17.72 9.11
C GLU A 145 18.70 -16.59 9.52
N GLY A 146 18.05 -15.99 8.53
CA GLY A 146 17.00 -15.00 8.74
C GLY A 146 16.88 -14.03 7.58
N SER A 147 16.13 -12.95 7.79
CA SER A 147 15.91 -11.94 6.75
C SER A 147 15.90 -10.54 7.36
N LEU A 148 16.38 -9.57 6.58
CA LEU A 148 16.34 -8.15 6.87
C LEU A 148 15.29 -7.47 6.01
N LYS A 149 14.66 -6.44 6.58
CA LYS A 149 13.90 -5.47 5.79
C LYS A 149 14.87 -4.37 5.36
N VAL A 150 14.91 -4.07 4.07
CA VAL A 150 15.62 -2.93 3.47
C VAL A 150 14.62 -2.00 2.80
N GLY A 151 14.91 -0.70 2.69
CA GLY A 151 14.01 0.29 2.11
C GLY A 151 13.87 1.60 2.90
N TYR A 152 12.74 2.27 2.76
CA TYR A 152 12.56 3.60 3.31
C TYR A 152 11.11 3.84 3.73
N SER A 153 10.92 4.93 4.45
CA SER A 153 9.61 5.42 4.87
C SER A 153 9.36 6.80 4.28
N THR A 154 8.11 7.22 4.29
CA THR A 154 7.70 8.59 3.98
C THR A 154 7.08 9.21 5.24
N SER A 155 7.07 10.54 5.28
CA SER A 155 6.44 11.29 6.36
C SER A 155 5.37 12.23 5.81
N TRP A 156 4.16 12.12 6.35
CA TRP A 156 3.02 12.93 5.97
C TRP A 156 2.54 13.73 7.19
N ALA A 157 2.10 14.96 6.97
CA ALA A 157 1.36 15.68 8.00
C ALA A 157 0.01 15.00 8.21
N ASP A 158 -0.32 14.68 9.46
CA ASP A 158 -1.64 14.23 9.88
C ASP A 158 -2.49 15.41 10.38
#